data_AF-A0A1C3XSY7-F1
#
_entry.id   AF-A0A1C3XSY7-F1
#
_cell.length_a   1.000
_cell.length_b   1.000
_cell.length_c   1.000
_cell.angle_alpha   90.00
_cell.angle_beta   90.00
_cell.angle_gamma   90.00
#
_symmetry.space_group_name_H-M   'P 1'
#
loop_
_entity.id
_entity.type
_entity.pdbx_description
1 polymer ?
#
loop_
_entity_poly.entity_id
_entity_poly.type
_entity_poly.pdbx_seq_one_letter_code
_entity_poly.pdbx_strand_id
1 'polypeptide(L)'
;MKPLSENAHRQKPQDITLGFGGACISLLNHANRVRVACLAQLVNVIAPITTKAGGGAWRQTIFFPFAHMSRFGRGRILHAQVETEAYYASYNNPDGRPAGTVPAPDVPYLKIAALAELGGGLSLFLLNRDLKQKMAVSVESRSFGPLTVHERLELRHDDLTQIPRIRRTRLSRRPCKA
;
A
#
# COMPACT_ATOMS: atom_id res chain seq x y z
N MET A 1 -19.31 -30.94 9.51
CA MET A 1 -18.54 -29.75 9.10
C MET A 1 -17.06 -30.14 9.09
N LYS A 2 -16.47 -30.37 7.91
CA LYS A 2 -15.08 -30.82 7.77
C LYS A 2 -14.14 -29.74 8.35
N PRO A 3 -13.12 -30.09 9.15
CA PRO A 3 -12.15 -29.10 9.59
C PRO A 3 -11.40 -28.57 8.37
N LEU A 4 -11.28 -27.25 8.29
CA LEU A 4 -10.39 -26.54 7.36
C LEU A 4 -8.93 -26.79 7.78
N SER A 5 -8.46 -28.03 7.66
CA SER A 5 -7.08 -28.46 7.85
C SER A 5 -6.75 -29.35 6.65
N GLU A 6 -6.10 -28.85 5.61
CA GLU A 6 -4.63 -28.95 5.52
C GLU A 6 -3.94 -27.81 4.74
N ASN A 7 -4.66 -26.82 4.18
CA ASN A 7 -4.06 -25.81 3.29
C ASN A 7 -3.97 -24.38 3.87
N ALA A 8 -4.36 -24.14 5.12
CA ALA A 8 -4.47 -22.80 5.69
C ALA A 8 -3.16 -22.16 6.20
N HIS A 9 -1.99 -22.81 5.99
CA HIS A 9 -0.73 -22.42 6.65
C HIS A 9 0.33 -21.74 5.78
N ARG A 10 0.06 -21.33 4.53
CA ARG A 10 1.01 -20.55 3.71
C ARG A 10 0.37 -19.47 2.85
N GLN A 11 -0.33 -18.50 3.43
CA GLN A 11 -0.64 -17.26 2.70
C GLN A 11 0.41 -16.18 3.04
N LYS A 12 1.56 -16.16 2.34
CA LYS A 12 2.56 -15.09 2.51
C LYS A 12 3.27 -14.58 1.24
N PRO A 13 2.56 -14.33 0.12
CA PRO A 13 3.18 -13.68 -1.02
C PRO A 13 3.13 -12.13 -0.91
N GLN A 14 4.15 -11.49 -1.44
CA GLN A 14 4.27 -10.05 -1.56
C GLN A 14 3.19 -9.47 -2.49
N ASP A 15 2.72 -10.21 -3.50
CA ASP A 15 1.63 -9.77 -4.39
C ASP A 15 0.35 -9.35 -3.64
N ILE A 16 -0.11 -10.13 -2.65
CA ILE A 16 -1.26 -9.81 -1.78
C ILE A 16 -0.96 -8.55 -0.96
N THR A 17 0.29 -8.41 -0.51
CA THR A 17 0.73 -7.24 0.28
C THR A 17 0.65 -5.96 -0.55
N LEU A 18 1.15 -6.01 -1.79
CA LEU A 18 1.14 -4.91 -2.74
C LEU A 18 -0.29 -4.60 -3.20
N GLY A 19 -1.09 -5.62 -3.50
CA GLY A 19 -2.50 -5.47 -3.87
C GLY A 19 -3.32 -4.80 -2.76
N PHE A 20 -3.15 -5.26 -1.52
CA PHE A 20 -3.78 -4.67 -0.34
C PHE A 20 -3.34 -3.22 -0.12
N GLY A 21 -2.04 -2.93 -0.16
CA GLY A 21 -1.52 -1.56 -0.07
C GLY A 21 -2.07 -0.66 -1.18
N GLY A 22 -2.16 -1.18 -2.41
CA GLY A 22 -2.78 -0.51 -3.53
C GLY A 22 -4.27 -0.19 -3.31
N ALA A 23 -5.03 -1.09 -2.69
CA ALA A 23 -6.43 -0.87 -2.34
C ALA A 23 -6.57 0.23 -1.27
N CYS A 24 -5.74 0.22 -0.25
CA CYS A 24 -5.73 1.28 0.75
C CYS A 24 -5.34 2.65 0.17
N ILE A 25 -4.40 2.72 -0.78
CA ILE A 25 -4.10 3.96 -1.53
C ILE A 25 -5.35 4.45 -2.28
N SER A 26 -6.11 3.54 -2.92
CA SER A 26 -7.39 3.92 -3.54
C SER A 26 -8.36 4.53 -2.53
N LEU A 27 -8.52 3.91 -1.35
CA LEU A 27 -9.42 4.41 -0.31
C LEU A 27 -9.03 5.82 0.15
N LEU A 28 -7.73 6.07 0.37
CA LEU A 28 -7.22 7.39 0.73
C LEU A 28 -7.54 8.44 -0.36
N ASN A 29 -7.29 8.12 -1.63
CA ASN A 29 -7.58 9.03 -2.75
C ASN A 29 -9.08 9.30 -2.95
N HIS A 30 -9.96 8.44 -2.43
CA HIS A 30 -11.42 8.60 -2.49
C HIS A 30 -12.02 8.98 -1.13
N ALA A 31 -11.22 9.47 -0.18
CA ALA A 31 -11.68 9.83 1.17
C ALA A 31 -12.69 11.00 1.19
N ASN A 32 -12.88 11.70 0.07
CA ASN A 32 -13.95 12.67 -0.12
C ASN A 32 -15.35 12.01 -0.12
N ARG A 33 -15.44 10.75 -0.58
CA ARG A 33 -16.69 9.96 -0.65
C ARG A 33 -16.69 8.80 0.35
N VAL A 34 -15.59 8.07 0.47
CA VAL A 34 -15.45 6.92 1.37
C VAL A 34 -15.05 7.42 2.75
N ARG A 35 -16.01 7.50 3.67
CA ARG A 35 -15.79 8.01 5.03
C ARG A 35 -15.47 6.93 6.06
N VAL A 36 -15.84 5.68 5.77
CA VAL A 36 -15.61 4.52 6.64
C VAL A 36 -15.16 3.35 5.76
N ALA A 37 -14.13 2.64 6.19
CA ALA A 37 -13.67 1.41 5.58
C ALA A 37 -13.28 0.41 6.66
N CYS A 38 -13.70 -0.85 6.53
CA CYS A 38 -13.45 -1.92 7.49
C CYS A 38 -12.60 -3.01 6.84
N LEU A 39 -11.50 -3.38 7.50
CA LEU A 39 -10.71 -4.55 7.11
C LEU A 39 -11.43 -5.83 7.57
N ALA A 40 -11.91 -6.62 6.62
CA ALA A 40 -12.55 -7.91 6.88
C ALA A 40 -11.51 -9.05 6.71
N GLN A 41 -11.06 -9.74 7.76
CA GLN A 41 -11.28 -9.50 9.20
C GLN A 41 -9.97 -9.15 9.91
N LEU A 42 -10.02 -8.91 11.24
CA LEU A 42 -8.85 -8.47 12.01
C LEU A 42 -7.97 -9.62 12.53
N VAL A 43 -8.55 -10.77 12.89
CA VAL A 43 -7.84 -11.91 13.48
C VAL A 43 -8.24 -13.25 12.84
N ASN A 44 -7.25 -14.10 12.55
CA ASN A 44 -7.34 -15.45 11.99
C ASN A 44 -7.90 -15.55 10.56
N VAL A 45 -9.19 -15.33 10.37
CA VAL A 45 -9.86 -15.56 9.08
C VAL A 45 -9.52 -14.40 8.14
N ILE A 46 -8.74 -14.67 7.08
CA ILE A 46 -8.29 -13.68 6.07
C ILE A 46 -7.78 -12.36 6.68
N ALA A 47 -6.96 -12.47 7.73
CA ALA A 47 -6.67 -11.37 8.64
C ALA A 47 -5.21 -10.91 8.62
N PRO A 48 -4.91 -9.66 9.04
CA PRO A 48 -3.54 -9.18 9.25
C PRO A 48 -2.88 -9.79 10.49
N ILE A 49 -3.65 -10.32 11.43
CA ILE A 49 -3.16 -10.93 12.67
C ILE A 49 -3.63 -12.39 12.70
N THR A 50 -2.74 -13.31 13.06
CA THR A 50 -3.08 -14.72 13.26
C THR A 50 -2.63 -15.16 14.64
N THR A 51 -3.45 -15.98 15.28
CA THR A 51 -3.16 -16.61 16.57
C THR A 51 -3.25 -18.12 16.46
N LYS A 52 -2.59 -18.83 17.39
CA LYS A 52 -2.75 -20.27 17.56
C LYS A 52 -3.39 -20.54 18.92
N ALA A 53 -4.38 -21.45 18.99
CA ALA A 53 -4.98 -21.86 20.26
C ALA A 53 -3.90 -22.40 21.21
N GLY A 54 -3.86 -21.88 22.45
CA GLY A 54 -2.81 -22.19 23.43
C GLY A 54 -1.40 -21.73 23.03
N GLY A 55 -1.28 -20.88 22.00
CA GLY A 55 0.00 -20.43 21.45
C GLY A 55 0.10 -18.92 21.26
N GLY A 56 1.09 -18.49 20.49
CA GLY A 56 1.38 -17.07 20.24
C GLY A 56 0.53 -16.43 19.14
N ALA A 57 0.79 -15.15 18.92
CA ALA A 57 0.22 -14.35 17.83
C ALA A 57 1.32 -13.80 16.92
N TRP A 58 1.06 -13.72 15.62
CA TRP A 58 1.99 -13.16 14.64
C TRP A 58 1.27 -12.28 13.62
N ARG A 59 2.06 -11.39 12.99
CA ARG A 59 1.62 -10.45 11.96
C ARG A 59 1.77 -11.11 10.59
N GLN A 60 0.72 -11.04 9.79
CA GLN A 60 0.74 -11.41 8.37
C GLN A 60 1.28 -10.24 7.53
N THR A 61 1.63 -10.48 6.27
CA THR A 61 2.29 -9.47 5.43
C THR A 61 1.43 -8.23 5.20
N ILE A 62 0.10 -8.38 5.08
CA ILE A 62 -0.86 -7.26 4.96
C ILE A 62 -0.99 -6.40 6.23
N PHE A 63 -0.47 -6.86 7.38
CA PHE A 63 -0.45 -6.08 8.62
C PHE A 63 0.32 -4.76 8.44
N PHE A 64 1.46 -4.82 7.74
CA PHE A 64 2.38 -3.69 7.64
C PHE A 64 1.84 -2.53 6.81
N PRO A 65 1.34 -2.71 5.57
CA PRO A 65 0.69 -1.61 4.85
C PRO A 65 -0.51 -1.06 5.62
N PHE A 66 -1.33 -1.92 6.26
CA PHE A 66 -2.45 -1.47 7.09
C PHE A 66 -1.98 -0.59 8.26
N ALA A 67 -0.96 -1.04 9.01
CA ALA A 67 -0.41 -0.30 10.14
C ALA A 67 0.22 1.04 9.72
N HIS A 68 0.96 1.07 8.60
CA HIS A 68 1.53 2.31 8.08
C HIS A 68 0.44 3.30 7.68
N MET A 69 -0.59 2.86 6.96
CA MET A 69 -1.67 3.74 6.51
C MET A 69 -2.58 4.19 7.66
N SER A 70 -2.87 3.33 8.64
CA SER A 70 -3.63 3.72 9.82
C SER A 70 -2.90 4.79 10.66
N ARG A 71 -1.56 4.68 10.74
CA ARG A 71 -0.71 5.61 11.50
C ARG A 71 -0.44 6.92 10.77
N PHE A 72 -0.02 6.86 9.50
CA PHE A 72 0.45 8.03 8.74
C PHE A 72 -0.60 8.58 7.77
N GLY A 73 -1.70 7.86 7.52
CA GLY A 73 -2.81 8.29 6.65
C GLY A 73 -3.78 9.27 7.34
N ARG A 74 -3.25 10.20 8.15
CA ARG A 74 -4.04 11.20 8.88
C ARG A 74 -3.79 12.59 8.31
N GLY A 75 -4.86 13.37 8.17
CA GLY A 75 -4.80 14.74 7.66
C GLY A 75 -5.65 14.92 6.42
N ARG A 76 -5.21 15.81 5.53
CA ARG A 76 -5.95 16.16 4.32
C ARG A 76 -5.32 15.48 3.11
N ILE A 77 -6.10 14.64 2.42
CA ILE A 77 -5.68 14.07 1.14
C ILE A 77 -5.47 15.18 0.11
N LEU A 78 -4.38 15.09 -0.65
CA LEU A 78 -4.03 15.98 -1.74
C LEU A 78 -4.24 15.27 -3.07
N HIS A 79 -4.59 16.04 -4.09
CA HIS A 79 -4.60 15.55 -5.46
C HIS A 79 -3.17 15.61 -6.02
N ALA A 80 -2.46 14.49 -5.99
CA ALA A 80 -1.12 14.38 -6.56
C ALA A 80 -1.20 14.24 -8.09
N GLN A 81 -0.45 15.07 -8.82
CA GLN A 81 -0.20 14.86 -10.24
C GLN A 81 0.93 13.84 -10.38
N VAL A 82 0.74 12.83 -11.23
CA VAL A 82 1.67 11.72 -11.40
C VAL A 82 2.05 11.62 -12.86
N GLU A 83 3.34 11.77 -13.12
CA GLU A 83 3.94 11.56 -14.44
C GLU A 83 4.78 10.28 -14.37
N THR A 84 4.35 9.26 -15.09
CA THR A 84 5.00 7.94 -15.11
C THR A 84 4.54 7.19 -16.35
N GLU A 85 5.37 6.27 -16.83
CA GLU A 85 4.97 5.32 -17.85
C GLU A 85 3.74 4.52 -17.40
N ALA A 86 2.97 4.02 -18.37
CA ALA A 86 1.77 3.25 -18.13
C ALA A 86 1.87 1.87 -18.79
N TYR A 87 1.08 0.94 -18.28
CA TYR A 87 0.94 -0.39 -18.86
C TYR A 87 -0.51 -0.71 -19.16
N TYR A 88 -0.70 -1.56 -20.15
CA TYR A 88 -1.99 -2.13 -20.46
C TYR A 88 -2.38 -3.17 -19.41
N ALA A 89 -3.58 -3.04 -18.86
CA ALA A 89 -4.21 -4.02 -18.02
C ALA A 89 -5.64 -4.31 -18.50
N SER A 90 -6.21 -5.38 -17.98
CA SER A 90 -7.63 -5.68 -18.14
C SER A 90 -8.18 -6.20 -16.82
N TYR A 91 -9.39 -5.80 -16.46
CA TYR A 91 -10.04 -6.28 -15.23
C TYR A 91 -11.38 -6.93 -15.54
N ASN A 92 -11.84 -7.80 -14.64
CA ASN A 92 -13.12 -8.50 -14.78
C ASN A 92 -14.27 -7.50 -14.84
N ASN A 93 -15.25 -7.76 -15.71
CA ASN A 93 -16.41 -6.91 -15.86
C ASN A 93 -17.14 -6.71 -14.51
N PRO A 94 -17.33 -5.45 -14.05
CA PRO A 94 -18.00 -5.17 -12.78
C PRO A 94 -19.50 -5.48 -12.78
N ASP A 95 -20.12 -5.76 -13.93
CA ASP A 95 -21.55 -6.10 -14.06
C ASP A 95 -21.90 -7.54 -13.61
N GLY A 96 -20.91 -8.33 -13.19
CA GLY A 96 -21.10 -9.69 -12.68
C GLY A 96 -21.44 -10.74 -13.73
N ARG A 97 -21.44 -10.39 -15.03
CA ARG A 97 -21.67 -11.34 -16.11
C ARG A 97 -20.39 -12.13 -16.37
N PRO A 98 -20.43 -13.48 -16.38
CA PRO A 98 -19.28 -14.27 -16.77
C PRO A 98 -18.95 -13.97 -18.25
N ALA A 99 -17.67 -13.75 -18.54
CA ALA A 99 -17.09 -13.50 -19.87
C ALA A 99 -17.09 -12.06 -20.41
N GLY A 100 -16.53 -11.11 -19.64
CA GLY A 100 -16.07 -9.84 -20.19
C GLY A 100 -14.86 -9.30 -19.41
N THR A 101 -13.88 -8.74 -20.10
CA THR A 101 -12.83 -7.93 -19.48
C THR A 101 -12.98 -6.49 -19.95
N VAL A 102 -12.77 -5.55 -19.05
CA VAL A 102 -12.72 -4.12 -19.37
C VAL A 102 -11.26 -3.75 -19.56
N PRO A 103 -10.87 -3.25 -20.76
CA PRO A 103 -9.50 -2.81 -21.00
C PRO A 103 -9.20 -1.55 -20.19
N ALA A 104 -7.98 -1.48 -19.67
CA ALA A 104 -7.40 -0.32 -19.00
C ALA A 104 -6.02 -0.08 -19.63
N PRO A 105 -5.95 0.62 -20.77
CA PRO A 105 -4.71 0.73 -21.55
C PRO A 105 -3.62 1.56 -20.87
N ASP A 106 -4.00 2.55 -20.06
CA ASP A 106 -3.09 3.55 -19.51
C ASP A 106 -3.03 3.48 -17.98
N VAL A 107 -2.76 2.31 -17.42
CA VAL A 107 -2.60 2.16 -15.97
C VAL A 107 -1.20 2.63 -15.55
N PRO A 108 -1.05 3.70 -14.74
CA PRO A 108 0.26 4.24 -14.38
C PRO A 108 1.11 3.24 -13.58
N TYR A 109 2.41 3.11 -13.83
CA TYR A 109 3.22 2.20 -12.99
C TYR A 109 3.30 2.67 -11.53
N LEU A 110 3.40 3.98 -11.30
CA LEU A 110 3.35 4.55 -9.95
C LEU A 110 1.92 4.77 -9.49
N LYS A 111 1.57 4.25 -8.31
CA LYS A 111 0.35 4.60 -7.59
C LYS A 111 0.71 5.32 -6.29
N ILE A 112 0.07 6.46 -6.04
CA ILE A 112 0.36 7.34 -4.90
C ILE A 112 -0.90 7.78 -4.15
N ALA A 113 -0.77 7.93 -2.83
CA ALA A 113 -1.60 8.84 -2.03
C ALA A 113 -0.67 9.83 -1.31
N ALA A 114 -1.01 11.12 -1.37
CA ALA A 114 -0.27 12.19 -0.70
C ALA A 114 -1.17 12.90 0.30
N LEU A 115 -0.73 12.99 1.56
CA LEU A 115 -1.49 13.66 2.62
C LEU A 115 -0.69 14.82 3.19
N ALA A 116 -1.35 15.97 3.32
CA ALA A 116 -0.89 17.05 4.18
C ALA A 116 -1.22 16.71 5.64
N GLU A 117 -0.19 16.63 6.46
CA GLU A 117 -0.33 16.33 7.89
C GLU A 117 -0.85 17.55 8.67
N LEU A 118 -1.67 17.33 9.70
CA LEU A 118 -2.22 18.42 10.52
C LEU A 118 -1.15 19.22 11.26
N GLY A 119 -0.04 18.59 11.63
CA GLY A 119 1.11 19.22 12.30
C GLY A 119 2.11 19.87 11.35
N GLY A 120 1.79 19.93 10.05
CA GLY A 120 2.73 20.33 9.00
C GLY A 120 3.56 19.15 8.51
N GLY A 121 3.77 19.09 7.19
CA GLY A 121 4.50 18.01 6.52
C GLY A 121 3.67 17.23 5.51
N LEU A 122 4.32 16.24 4.89
CA LEU A 122 3.75 15.38 3.86
C LEU A 122 4.00 13.92 4.17
N SER A 123 2.93 13.13 4.17
CA SER A 123 2.99 11.68 4.17
C SER A 123 2.67 11.15 2.77
N LEU A 124 3.60 10.41 2.19
CA LEU A 124 3.48 9.83 0.85
C LEU A 124 3.43 8.31 0.93
N PHE A 125 2.39 7.71 0.35
CA PHE A 125 2.29 6.27 0.15
C PHE A 125 2.54 5.97 -1.32
N LEU A 126 3.64 5.30 -1.63
CA LEU A 126 4.08 5.00 -2.99
C LEU A 126 4.05 3.50 -3.25
N LEU A 127 3.46 3.09 -4.36
CA LEU A 127 3.45 1.71 -4.84
C LEU A 127 3.96 1.68 -6.28
N ASN A 128 5.10 1.01 -6.49
CA ASN A 128 5.57 0.65 -7.83
C ASN A 128 4.84 -0.64 -8.27
N ARG A 129 4.13 -0.57 -9.39
CA ARG A 129 3.44 -1.71 -10.01
C ARG A 129 4.25 -2.38 -11.13
N ASP A 130 5.42 -1.84 -11.46
CA ASP A 130 6.35 -2.50 -12.38
C ASP A 130 7.00 -3.70 -11.67
N LEU A 131 6.77 -4.89 -12.22
CA LEU A 131 7.27 -6.16 -11.68
C LEU A 131 8.74 -6.42 -12.06
N LYS A 132 9.29 -5.65 -12.99
CA LYS A 132 10.62 -5.86 -13.58
C LYS A 132 11.58 -4.74 -13.19
N GLN A 133 11.12 -3.49 -13.20
CA GLN A 133 11.99 -2.34 -13.06
C GLN A 133 11.91 -1.67 -11.69
N LYS A 134 13.07 -1.18 -11.22
CA LYS A 134 13.13 -0.26 -10.10
C LYS A 134 12.71 1.13 -10.59
N MET A 135 12.09 1.90 -9.72
CA MET A 135 11.61 3.25 -10.03
C MET A 135 12.30 4.26 -9.14
N ALA A 136 12.89 5.28 -9.74
CA ALA A 136 13.28 6.51 -9.05
C ALA A 136 12.08 7.47 -9.05
N VAL A 137 11.81 8.11 -7.92
CA VAL A 137 10.68 9.04 -7.77
C VAL A 137 11.21 10.41 -7.37
N SER A 138 10.92 11.41 -8.19
CA SER A 138 11.10 12.83 -7.83
C SER A 138 9.79 13.39 -7.31
N VAL A 139 9.86 14.29 -6.33
CA VAL A 139 8.67 14.90 -5.72
C VAL A 139 8.83 16.40 -5.71
N GLU A 140 7.92 17.10 -6.38
CA GLU A 140 7.77 18.54 -6.28
C GLU A 140 6.64 18.88 -5.31
N SER A 141 6.99 19.44 -4.15
CA SER A 141 6.02 19.85 -3.13
C SER A 141 5.76 21.36 -3.20
N ARG A 142 4.93 21.79 -4.16
CA ARG A 142 4.51 23.19 -4.26
C ARG A 142 3.66 23.59 -3.06
N SER A 143 3.80 24.83 -2.61
CA SER A 143 3.09 25.38 -1.44
C SER A 143 3.47 24.76 -0.08
N PHE A 144 4.53 23.95 -0.03
CA PHE A 144 5.19 23.56 1.21
C PHE A 144 6.50 24.33 1.35
N GLY A 145 6.88 24.64 2.60
CA GLY A 145 8.23 25.13 2.88
C GLY A 145 9.29 24.04 2.65
N PRO A 146 10.57 24.31 2.97
CA PRO A 146 11.63 23.32 2.83
C PRO A 146 11.27 22.01 3.55
N LEU A 147 11.20 20.92 2.80
CA LEU A 147 10.92 19.59 3.34
C LEU A 147 12.20 18.76 3.40
N THR A 148 12.33 18.01 4.48
CA THR A 148 13.35 16.97 4.61
C THR A 148 12.68 15.65 4.89
N VAL A 149 13.13 14.58 4.26
CA VAL A 149 12.62 13.23 4.55
C VAL A 149 12.93 12.88 6.01
N HIS A 150 11.89 12.68 6.82
CA HIS A 150 12.05 12.26 8.21
C HIS A 150 12.27 10.75 8.31
N GLU A 151 11.44 9.98 7.60
CA GLU A 151 11.42 8.52 7.66
C GLU A 151 10.98 7.94 6.31
N ARG A 152 11.62 6.83 5.93
CA ARG A 152 11.21 5.97 4.81
C ARG A 152 10.98 4.55 5.32
N LEU A 153 9.78 4.04 5.08
CA LEU A 153 9.41 2.65 5.32
C LEU A 153 9.22 1.95 3.97
N GLU A 154 9.93 0.85 3.75
CA GLU A 154 9.90 0.10 2.50
C GLU A 154 9.53 -1.36 2.77
N LEU A 155 8.63 -1.89 1.94
CA LEU A 155 8.24 -3.30 1.91
C LEU A 155 8.64 -3.88 0.54
N ARG A 156 9.66 -4.74 0.50
CA ARG A 156 10.17 -5.31 -0.76
C ARG A 156 10.72 -6.72 -0.59
N HIS A 157 10.37 -7.60 -1.52
CA HIS A 157 11.18 -8.76 -1.91
C HIS A 157 11.41 -8.71 -3.43
N ASP A 158 12.42 -9.43 -3.91
CA ASP A 158 12.70 -9.55 -5.35
C ASP A 158 11.92 -10.73 -5.99
N ASP A 159 11.25 -11.53 -5.15
CA ASP A 159 10.38 -12.65 -5.52
C ASP A 159 9.01 -12.41 -4.88
N LEU A 160 7.99 -12.24 -5.71
CA LEU A 160 6.64 -11.90 -5.29
C LEU A 160 5.98 -12.98 -4.44
N THR A 161 6.49 -14.20 -4.44
CA THR A 161 5.96 -15.31 -3.65
C THR A 161 6.47 -15.33 -2.20
N GLN A 162 7.45 -14.47 -1.89
CA GLN A 162 8.12 -14.42 -0.59
C GLN A 162 7.60 -13.29 0.29
N ILE A 163 7.98 -13.35 1.56
CA ILE A 163 7.69 -12.31 2.55
C ILE A 163 8.54 -11.06 2.22
N PRO A 164 7.92 -9.88 2.05
CA PRO A 164 8.68 -8.65 1.86
C PRO A 164 9.51 -8.31 3.09
N ARG A 165 10.76 -7.93 2.86
CA ARG A 165 11.61 -7.33 3.89
C ARG A 165 11.12 -5.93 4.20
N ILE A 166 11.12 -5.60 5.47
CA ILE A 166 10.74 -4.27 5.96
C ILE A 166 12.02 -3.50 6.24
N ARG A 167 12.24 -2.42 5.52
CA ARG A 167 13.37 -1.52 5.75
C ARG A 167 12.85 -0.20 6.28
N ARG A 168 13.41 0.22 7.41
CA ARG A 168 13.13 1.52 8.03
C ARG A 168 14.40 2.33 7.99
N THR A 169 14.35 3.45 7.28
CA THR A 169 15.45 4.41 7.23
C THR A 169 14.97 5.70 7.87
N ARG A 170 15.51 6.04 9.03
CA ARG A 170 15.37 7.39 9.59
C ARG A 170 16.53 8.22 9.07
N LEU A 171 16.21 9.35 8.45
CA LEU A 171 17.23 10.28 8.00
C LEU A 171 17.35 11.34 9.09
N SER A 172 18.53 11.44 9.72
CA SER A 172 18.80 12.54 10.62
C SER A 172 18.81 13.83 9.81
N ARG A 173 18.26 14.90 10.35
CA ARG A 173 18.35 16.26 9.77
C ARG A 173 19.83 16.56 9.47
N ARG A 174 20.24 16.46 8.20
CA ARG A 174 21.40 17.20 7.73
C ARG A 174 20.84 18.51 7.21
N PRO A 175 21.31 19.68 7.69
CA PRO A 175 20.90 20.94 7.10
C PRO A 175 21.30 20.90 5.62
N CYS A 176 20.32 20.97 4.71
CA CYS A 176 20.60 21.34 3.33
C CYS A 176 21.12 22.78 3.40
N LYS A 177 22.38 22.99 2.97
CA LYS A 177 22.82 24.35 2.64
C LYS A 177 21.97 24.82 1.45
N ALA A 178 21.42 26.02 1.60
CA ALA A 178 20.69 26.73 0.56
C ALA A 178 21.55 26.95 -0.68
#